data_AF-A0A7C5JI49-F1
#
_entry.id   AF-A0A7C5JI49-F1
#
_cell.length_a   1.000
_cell.length_b   1.000
_cell.length_c   1.000
_cell.angle_alpha   90.00
_cell.angle_beta   90.00
_cell.angle_gamma   90.00
#
_symmetry.space_group_name_H-M   'P 1'
#
loop_
_entity.id
_entity.type
_entity.pdbx_description
1 polymer ?
#
loop_
_entity_poly.entity_id
_entity_poly.type
_entity_poly.pdbx_seq_one_letter_code
_entity_poly.pdbx_strand_id
1 'polypeptide(L)' 'MKKKIRWQQRFSNFQKALAKLKKLTGFGTDKLTTLEKEGFIQRFEYTHELAWNTMKDYLYFSGIEEKMIGSRGTTREAYS' A
#
# COMPACT_ATOMS: atom_id res chain seq x y z
N MET A 1 -0.40 21.51 17.71
CA MET A 1 -0.40 20.67 16.49
C MET A 1 -1.30 19.46 16.72
N LYS A 2 -2.34 19.23 15.89
CA LYS A 2 -3.19 18.03 15.99
C LYS A 2 -2.33 16.78 15.68
N LYS A 3 -2.25 15.84 16.62
CA LYS A 3 -1.58 14.55 16.44
C LYS A 3 -2.33 13.80 15.32
N LYS A 4 -1.71 13.60 14.15
CA LYS A 4 -2.35 12.88 13.04
C LYS A 4 -2.52 11.42 13.44
N ILE A 5 -3.71 10.85 13.18
CA ILE A 5 -3.98 9.44 13.45
C ILE A 5 -3.12 8.61 12.47
N ARG A 6 -2.44 7.59 12.98
CA ARG A 6 -1.43 6.81 12.24
C ARG A 6 -1.96 6.24 10.92
N TRP A 7 -3.16 5.64 10.93
CA TRP A 7 -3.76 5.07 9.73
C TRP A 7 -4.04 6.13 8.66
N GLN A 8 -4.42 7.36 9.05
CA GLN A 8 -4.65 8.47 8.12
C GLN A 8 -3.35 8.92 7.45
N GLN A 9 -2.24 8.94 8.20
CA GLN A 9 -0.92 9.24 7.64
C GLN A 9 -0.48 8.16 6.65
N ARG A 10 -0.67 6.88 6.99
CA ARG A 10 -0.37 5.77 6.07
C ARG A 10 -1.25 5.78 4.83
N PHE A 11 -2.53 6.09 4.96
CA PHE A 11 -3.44 6.23 3.83
C PHE A 11 -2.99 7.32 2.86
N SER A 12 -2.61 8.50 3.37
CA SER A 12 -2.02 9.57 2.53
C SER A 12 -0.75 9.09 1.81
N ASN A 13 0.10 8.31 2.47
CA ASN A 13 1.31 7.77 1.83
C ASN A 13 0.98 6.73 0.76
N PHE A 14 0.02 5.84 1.02
CA PHE A 14 -0.49 4.88 0.06
C PHE A 14 -1.08 5.58 -1.18
N GLN A 15 -1.89 6.62 -1.00
CA GLN A 15 -2.45 7.38 -2.12
C GLN A 15 -1.36 7.99 -3.01
N LYS A 16 -0.30 8.56 -2.41
CA LYS A 16 0.85 9.09 -3.17
C LYS A 16 1.61 7.99 -3.91
N ALA A 17 1.82 6.85 -3.27
CA ALA A 17 2.46 5.67 -3.85
C ALA A 17 1.66 5.14 -5.05
N LEU A 18 0.36 4.94 -4.86
CA LEU A 18 -0.56 4.47 -5.89
C LEU A 18 -0.64 5.43 -7.09
N ALA A 19 -0.65 6.74 -6.85
CA ALA A 19 -0.62 7.72 -7.93
C ALA A 19 0.66 7.61 -8.78
N LYS A 20 1.81 7.36 -8.16
CA LYS A 20 3.08 7.12 -8.89
C LYS A 20 3.03 5.81 -9.67
N LEU A 21 2.48 4.74 -9.10
CA LEU A 21 2.35 3.45 -9.77
C LEU A 21 1.43 3.54 -10.99
N LYS A 22 0.26 4.19 -10.86
CA LYS A 22 -0.71 4.39 -11.95
C LYS A 22 -0.17 5.19 -13.14
N LYS A 23 0.77 6.10 -12.90
CA LYS A 23 1.44 6.81 -14.00
C LYS A 23 2.20 5.84 -14.92
N LEU A 24 2.72 4.73 -14.38
CA LEU A 24 3.55 3.79 -15.13
C LEU A 24 2.73 2.74 -15.87
N THR A 25 1.51 2.42 -15.43
CA THR A 25 0.64 1.44 -16.09
C THR A 25 0.08 1.90 -17.43
N GLY A 26 0.15 3.20 -17.74
CA GLY A 26 -0.22 3.75 -19.06
C GLY A 26 0.86 3.59 -20.13
N PHE A 27 2.09 3.21 -19.74
CA PHE A 27 3.20 2.99 -20.65
C PHE A 27 3.36 1.47 -20.82
N GLY A 28 3.33 0.98 -22.06
CA GLY A 28 3.57 -0.44 -22.34
C GLY A 28 4.92 -0.87 -21.77
N THR A 29 4.94 -1.95 -20.99
CA THR A 29 6.13 -2.44 -20.27
C THR A 29 7.20 -3.01 -21.19
N ASP A 30 6.85 -3.27 -22.46
CA ASP A 30 7.72 -3.90 -23.46
C ASP A 30 8.90 -2.99 -23.86
N LYS A 31 8.74 -1.67 -23.70
CA LYS A 31 9.77 -0.67 -24.04
C LYS A 31 10.67 -0.29 -22.87
N LEU A 32 10.42 -0.82 -21.67
CA LEU A 32 11.20 -0.48 -20.49
C LEU A 32 12.57 -1.17 -20.52
N THR A 33 13.61 -0.43 -20.16
CA THR A 33 14.93 -0.97 -19.82
C THR A 33 14.84 -1.88 -18.59
N THR A 34 15.86 -2.72 -18.37
CA THR A 34 15.92 -3.58 -17.17
C THR A 34 15.80 -2.76 -15.88
N LEU A 35 16.52 -1.65 -15.78
CA LEU A 35 16.48 -0.77 -14.61
C LEU A 35 15.08 -0.15 -14.39
N GLU A 36 14.39 0.22 -15.46
CA GLU A 36 13.02 0.75 -15.34
C GLU A 36 12.02 -0.33 -14.93
N LYS A 37 12.21 -1.58 -15.38
CA LYS A 37 11.41 -2.73 -14.92
C LYS A 37 11.63 -3.01 -13.43
N GLU A 38 12.88 -3.02 -12.98
CA GLU A 38 13.22 -3.13 -11.55
C GLU A 38 12.60 -2.00 -10.73
N GLY A 39 12.72 -0.76 -11.22
CA GLY A 39 12.08 0.40 -10.60
C GLY A 39 10.55 0.27 -10.54
N PHE A 40 9.92 -0.31 -11.56
CA PHE A 40 8.48 -0.58 -11.58
C PHE A 40 8.08 -1.64 -10.56
N ILE A 41 8.82 -2.76 -10.49
CA ILE A 41 8.62 -3.82 -9.50
C ILE A 41 8.75 -3.25 -8.08
N GLN A 42 9.80 -2.49 -7.81
CA GLN A 42 10.01 -1.87 -6.50
C GLN A 42 8.85 -0.93 -6.12
N ARG A 43 8.31 -0.18 -7.11
CA ARG A 43 7.13 0.67 -6.89
C ARG A 43 5.88 -0.11 -6.59
N PHE A 44 5.68 -1.24 -7.25
CA PHE A 44 4.58 -2.14 -6.95
C PHE A 44 4.71 -2.69 -5.53
N GLU A 45 5.88 -3.20 -5.14
CA GLU A 45 6.13 -3.81 -3.82
C GLU A 45 5.84 -2.84 -2.68
N TYR A 46 6.46 -1.64 -2.68
CA TYR A 46 6.21 -0.69 -1.59
C TYR A 46 4.77 -0.17 -1.59
N THR A 47 4.11 -0.10 -2.76
CA THR A 47 2.72 0.35 -2.85
C THR A 47 1.78 -0.69 -2.26
N HIS A 48 2.00 -1.96 -2.58
CA HIS A 48 1.28 -3.08 -1.98
C HIS A 48 1.53 -3.14 -0.46
N GLU A 49 2.79 -2.94 -0.04
CA GLU A 49 3.15 -2.90 1.37
C GLU A 49 2.38 -1.81 2.13
N LEU A 50 2.34 -0.59 1.59
CA LEU A 50 1.59 0.52 2.16
C LEU A 50 0.08 0.24 2.22
N ALA A 51 -0.48 -0.46 1.22
CA ALA A 51 -1.89 -0.80 1.17
C ALA A 51 -2.29 -1.67 2.36
N TRP A 52 -1.63 -2.82 2.55
CA TRP A 52 -1.99 -3.73 3.63
C TRP A 52 -1.62 -3.17 5.01
N ASN A 53 -0.54 -2.42 5.12
CA ASN A 53 -0.21 -1.72 6.36
C ASN A 53 -1.24 -0.63 6.74
N THR A 54 -1.87 0.01 5.75
CA THR A 54 -2.96 0.96 5.98
C THR A 54 -4.20 0.25 6.47
N MET A 55 -4.58 -0.87 5.84
CA MET A 55 -5.73 -1.69 6.27
C MET A 55 -5.54 -2.19 7.70
N LYS A 56 -4.36 -2.74 8.03
CA LYS A 56 -4.04 -3.20 9.38
C LYS A 56 -4.18 -2.09 10.42
N ASP A 57 -3.58 -0.92 10.16
CA ASP A 57 -3.65 0.21 11.10
C ASP A 57 -5.08 0.76 11.23
N TYR A 58 -5.90 0.66 10.17
CA TYR A 58 -7.31 1.05 10.21
C TYR A 58 -8.15 0.06 11.01
N LEU A 59 -8.00 -1.25 10.77
CA LEU A 59 -8.73 -2.29 11.51
C LEU A 59 -8.40 -2.25 13.00
N TYR A 60 -7.12 -2.05 13.36
CA TYR A 60 -6.70 -1.82 14.74
C TYR A 60 -7.36 -0.57 15.35
N PHE A 61 -7.42 0.53 14.59
CA PHE A 61 -8.11 1.75 15.04
C PHE A 61 -9.63 1.54 15.21
N SER A 62 -10.24 0.65 14.42
CA SER A 62 -11.65 0.26 14.52
C SER A 62 -11.95 -0.77 15.61
N GLY A 63 -10.95 -1.18 16.41
CA GLY A 63 -11.11 -2.11 17.53
C GLY A 63 -10.91 -3.59 17.20
N ILE A 64 -10.45 -3.91 15.98
CA ILE A 64 -10.08 -5.27 15.61
C ILE A 64 -8.62 -5.50 16.01
N GLU A 65 -8.42 -6.08 17.20
CA GLU A 65 -7.10 -6.35 17.80
C GLU A 65 -6.50 -7.70 17.39
N GLU A 66 -7.16 -8.45 16.49
CA GLU A 66 -6.66 -9.74 16.04
C GLU A 66 -5.24 -9.60 15.45
N LYS A 67 -4.36 -10.57 15.71
CA LYS A 67 -2.99 -10.59 15.17
C LYS A 67 -3.03 -10.80 13.66
N MET A 68 -3.27 -9.74 12.90
CA MET A 68 -3.15 -9.73 11.45
C MET A 68 -1.68 -9.84 11.07
N ILE A 69 -1.26 -11.06 10.71
CA ILE A 69 0.09 -11.35 10.23
C ILE A 69 0.10 -11.28 8.71
N GLY A 70 0.85 -10.30 8.18
CA GLY A 70 1.09 -10.13 6.76
C GLY A 70 -0.09 -9.62 5.94
N SER A 71 0.14 -9.43 4.64
CA SER A 71 -0.84 -8.84 3.71
C SER A 71 -2.09 -9.70 3.54
N ARG A 72 -1.92 -11.02 3.43
CA ARG A 72 -3.03 -11.97 3.25
C ARG A 72 -3.99 -11.98 4.44
N GLY A 73 -3.48 -12.10 5.66
CA GLY A 73 -4.31 -12.12 6.86
C GLY A 73 -5.06 -10.81 7.04
N THR A 74 -4.35 -9.69 6.89
CA THR A 74 -4.95 -8.36 6.95
C THR A 74 -6.06 -8.17 5.91
N THR A 75 -5.83 -8.58 4.66
CA THR A 75 -6.82 -8.41 3.59
C THR A 75 -8.04 -9.28 3.85
N ARG A 76 -7.86 -10.53 4.30
CA ARG A 76 -9.00 -11.39 4.62
C ARG A 76 -9.89 -10.75 5.70
N GLU A 77 -9.28 -10.21 6.75
CA GLU A 77 -10.00 -9.58 7.86
C GLU A 77 -10.67 -8.25 7.47
N ALA A 78 -10.16 -7.55 6.45
CA ALA A 78 -10.78 -6.31 5.99
C ALA A 78 -12.12 -6.52 5.26
N TYR A 79 -12.41 -7.75 4.83
CA TYR A 79 -13.57 -8.11 4.00
C TYR A 79 -14.35 -9.33 4.53
N SER A 80 -14.08 -9.77 5.76
CA SER A 80 -14.90 -10.74 6.49
C SER A 80 -16.24 -10.14 6.91
#